data_AF-A0A7J4B3M9-F1
#
_entry.id   AF-A0A7J4B3M9-F1
#
_cell.length_a   1.000
_cell.length_b   1.000
_cell.length_c   1.000
_cell.angle_alpha   90.00
_cell.angle_beta   90.00
_cell.angle_gamma   90.00
#
_symmetry.space_group_name_H-M   'P 1'
#
loop_
_entity.id
_entity.type
_entity.pdbx_description
1 polymer ?
#
loop_
_entity_poly.entity_id
_entity_poly.type
_entity_poly.pdbx_seq_one_letter_code
_entity_poly.pdbx_strand_id
1 'polypeptide(L)'
;MTAIKSLSSLLISLLAVIGIIFTLLTYFVVSPALASLDTSSKTIFSSLVTIADSAAYNNKATSDMLSNYATLLDRMESSVGNTTAGISATRQSLMKLQALSGYNLANETIQLKNSEDSLNSLKVEIENAKSSIQNTGQDAPKIDPDLSAVVLKASNSFGVSISSLNTLFTGMTVALIILFLCMILLSAEGLLS
;
A
#
# COMPACT_ATOMS: atom_id res chain seq x y z
N MET A 1 0.20 21.01 68.55
CA MET A 1 -0.74 19.97 68.02
C MET A 1 -1.73 20.55 67.00
N THR A 2 -2.26 21.75 67.22
CA THR A 2 -3.23 22.46 66.33
C THR A 2 -2.69 22.84 64.95
N ALA A 3 -1.44 23.32 64.84
CA ALA A 3 -0.84 23.70 63.56
C ALA A 3 -0.65 22.50 62.60
N ILE A 4 -0.30 21.32 63.13
CA ILE A 4 -0.13 20.08 62.35
C ILE A 4 -1.49 19.56 61.87
N LYS A 5 -2.54 19.63 62.71
CA LYS A 5 -3.91 19.29 62.31
C LYS A 5 -4.43 20.23 61.20
N SER A 6 -4.14 21.53 61.30
CA SER A 6 -4.52 22.52 60.27
C SER A 6 -3.78 22.28 58.94
N LEU A 7 -2.48 21.98 58.97
CA LEU A 7 -1.69 21.67 57.77
C LEU A 7 -2.17 20.37 57.10
N SER A 8 -2.48 19.34 57.90
CA SER A 8 -3.02 18.06 57.41
C SER A 8 -4.38 18.25 56.74
N SER A 9 -5.29 19.03 57.35
CA SER A 9 -6.59 19.36 56.77
C SER A 9 -6.48 20.10 55.43
N LEU A 10 -5.52 21.03 55.31
CA LEU A 10 -5.29 21.78 54.06
C LEU A 10 -4.71 20.90 52.95
N LEU A 11 -3.79 19.98 53.29
CA LEU A 11 -3.25 18.98 52.36
C LEU A 11 -4.31 18.00 51.86
N ILE A 12 -5.19 17.53 52.74
CA ILE A 12 -6.30 16.63 52.40
C ILE A 12 -7.29 17.33 51.46
N SER A 13 -7.65 18.58 51.75
CA SER A 13 -8.54 19.39 50.89
C SER A 13 -7.92 19.63 49.51
N LEU A 14 -6.62 19.96 49.45
CA LEU A 14 -5.92 20.15 48.18
C LEU A 14 -5.86 18.85 47.35
N LEU A 15 -5.53 17.71 47.97
CA LEU A 15 -5.51 16.42 47.28
C LEU A 15 -6.90 16.03 46.76
N ALA A 16 -7.96 16.31 47.53
CA ALA A 16 -9.34 16.06 47.11
C ALA A 16 -9.73 16.87 45.87
N VAL A 17 -9.41 18.17 45.84
CA VAL A 17 -9.66 19.04 44.68
C VAL A 17 -8.88 18.56 43.45
N ILE A 18 -7.59 18.22 43.61
CA ILE A 18 -6.77 17.68 42.52
C ILE A 18 -7.35 16.36 42.01
N GLY A 19 -7.78 15.46 42.90
CA GLY A 19 -8.39 14.18 42.54
C GLY A 19 -9.68 14.34 41.73
N ILE A 20 -10.55 15.29 42.11
CA ILE A 20 -11.78 15.61 41.37
C ILE A 20 -11.43 16.14 39.97
N ILE A 21 -10.50 17.11 39.88
CA ILE A 21 -10.06 17.67 38.59
C ILE A 21 -9.53 16.56 37.69
N PHE A 22 -8.68 15.68 38.22
CA PHE A 22 -8.06 14.60 37.45
C PHE A 22 -9.07 13.54 37.00
N THR A 23 -10.07 13.25 37.84
CA THR A 23 -11.18 12.34 37.51
C THR A 23 -12.04 12.91 36.39
N LEU A 24 -12.41 14.20 36.48
CA LEU A 24 -13.15 14.90 35.43
C LEU A 24 -12.36 14.95 34.12
N LEU A 25 -11.07 15.26 34.18
CA LEU A 25 -10.20 15.31 33.01
C LEU A 25 -10.07 13.94 32.35
N THR A 26 -9.90 12.88 33.14
CA THR A 26 -9.81 11.51 32.61
C THR A 26 -11.12 11.07 31.95
N TYR A 27 -12.25 11.35 32.60
CA TYR A 27 -13.56 10.92 32.12
C TYR A 27 -14.06 11.74 30.91
N PHE A 28 -13.93 13.06 30.94
CA PHE A 28 -14.49 13.94 29.90
C PHE A 28 -13.52 14.25 28.76
N VAL A 29 -12.21 14.15 28.97
CA VAL A 29 -11.21 14.50 27.96
C VAL A 29 -10.48 13.26 27.47
N VAL A 30 -9.84 12.53 28.38
CA VAL A 30 -8.92 11.44 27.99
C VAL A 30 -9.67 10.23 27.43
N SER A 31 -10.73 9.77 28.10
CA SER A 31 -11.48 8.59 27.67
C SER A 31 -12.13 8.77 26.28
N PRO A 32 -12.86 9.88 26.00
CA PRO A 32 -13.38 10.16 24.66
C PRO A 32 -12.28 10.33 23.61
N ALA A 33 -11.15 10.97 23.96
CA ALA A 33 -10.02 11.13 23.05
C ALA A 33 -9.39 9.78 22.67
N LEU A 34 -9.24 8.86 23.63
CA LEU A 34 -8.71 7.52 23.36
C LEU A 34 -9.66 6.68 22.52
N ALA A 35 -10.97 6.75 22.77
CA ALA A 35 -11.97 6.07 21.97
C ALA A 35 -12.00 6.59 20.51
N SER A 36 -11.88 7.91 20.33
CA SER A 36 -11.78 8.54 19.02
C SER A 36 -10.49 8.14 18.30
N LEU A 37 -9.37 8.11 19.02
CA LEU A 37 -8.07 7.71 18.48
C LEU A 37 -8.05 6.23 18.06
N ASP A 38 -8.63 5.34 18.87
CA ASP A 38 -8.80 3.91 18.53
C ASP A 38 -9.62 3.75 17.24
N THR A 39 -10.77 4.41 17.16
CA THR A 39 -11.66 4.35 15.99
C THR A 39 -10.98 4.91 14.73
N SER A 40 -10.34 6.07 14.85
CA SER A 40 -9.67 6.74 13.73
C SER A 40 -8.49 5.92 13.23
N SER A 41 -7.68 5.38 14.15
CA SER A 41 -6.51 4.58 13.79
C SER A 41 -6.90 3.27 13.10
N LYS A 42 -7.92 2.54 13.59
CA LYS A 42 -8.44 1.34 12.93
C LYS A 42 -8.91 1.63 11.51
N THR A 43 -9.59 2.76 11.31
CA THR A 43 -10.03 3.21 9.98
C THR A 43 -8.83 3.49 9.07
N ILE A 44 -7.84 4.25 9.54
CA ILE A 44 -6.62 4.56 8.79
C ILE A 44 -5.86 3.28 8.43
N PHE A 45 -5.63 2.39 9.38
CA PHE A 45 -4.92 1.13 9.12
C PHE A 45 -5.67 0.23 8.14
N SER A 46 -7.00 0.12 8.25
CA SER A 46 -7.83 -0.62 7.29
C SER A 46 -7.72 -0.04 5.87
N SER A 47 -7.77 1.29 5.74
CA SER A 47 -7.57 1.97 4.45
C SER A 47 -6.16 1.73 3.91
N LEU A 48 -5.13 1.78 4.75
CA LEU A 48 -3.75 1.52 4.34
C LEU A 48 -3.55 0.07 3.87
N VAL A 49 -4.16 -0.91 4.53
CA VAL A 49 -4.14 -2.31 4.08
C VAL A 49 -4.83 -2.43 2.72
N THR A 50 -6.02 -1.83 2.57
CA THR A 50 -6.75 -1.84 1.29
C THR A 50 -5.93 -1.22 0.15
N ILE A 51 -5.24 -0.11 0.42
CA ILE A 51 -4.36 0.55 -0.55
C ILE A 51 -3.17 -0.34 -0.89
N ALA A 52 -2.52 -0.94 0.12
CA ALA A 52 -1.39 -1.83 -0.08
C ALA A 52 -1.76 -3.06 -0.92
N ASP A 53 -2.88 -3.72 -0.61
CA ASP A 53 -3.40 -4.87 -1.36
C ASP A 53 -3.77 -4.48 -2.79
N SER A 54 -4.45 -3.34 -2.98
CA SER A 54 -4.83 -2.83 -4.30
C SER A 54 -3.60 -2.52 -5.16
N ALA A 55 -2.58 -1.93 -4.54
CA ALA A 55 -1.36 -1.57 -5.23
C ALA A 55 -0.52 -2.81 -5.58
N ALA A 56 -0.45 -3.82 -4.71
CA ALA A 56 0.15 -5.12 -5.00
C ALA A 56 -0.58 -5.86 -6.13
N TYR A 57 -1.91 -5.86 -6.12
CA TYR A 57 -2.73 -6.44 -7.19
C TYR A 57 -2.47 -5.74 -8.53
N ASN A 58 -2.50 -4.41 -8.56
CA ASN A 58 -2.25 -3.64 -9.77
C ASN A 58 -0.84 -3.88 -10.32
N ASN A 59 0.18 -3.93 -9.45
CA ASN A 59 1.55 -4.18 -9.88
C ASN A 59 1.68 -5.58 -10.51
N LYS A 60 1.04 -6.60 -9.91
CA LYS A 60 1.00 -7.95 -10.48
C LYS A 60 0.28 -7.96 -11.83
N ALA A 61 -0.90 -7.35 -11.94
CA ALA A 61 -1.65 -7.28 -13.19
C ALA A 61 -0.86 -6.58 -14.30
N THR A 62 -0.17 -5.47 -13.99
CA THR A 62 0.71 -4.78 -14.93
C THR A 62 1.89 -5.66 -15.36
N SER A 63 2.52 -6.37 -14.42
CA SER A 63 3.60 -7.31 -14.72
C SER A 63 3.15 -8.45 -15.64
N ASP A 64 1.99 -9.06 -15.36
CA ASP A 64 1.40 -10.12 -16.18
C ASP A 64 1.05 -9.60 -17.59
N MET A 65 0.50 -8.39 -17.70
CA MET A 65 0.23 -7.75 -18.99
C MET A 65 1.52 -7.50 -19.78
N LEU A 66 2.56 -6.95 -19.16
CA LEU A 66 3.86 -6.71 -19.82
C LEU A 66 4.49 -8.02 -20.32
N SER A 67 4.41 -9.10 -19.52
CA SER A 67 4.88 -10.44 -19.92
C SER A 67 4.10 -11.00 -21.12
N ASN A 68 2.77 -10.83 -21.12
CA ASN A 68 1.92 -11.24 -22.23
C ASN A 68 2.23 -10.44 -23.52
N TYR A 69 2.45 -9.12 -23.41
CA TYR A 69 2.85 -8.29 -24.54
C TYR A 69 4.22 -8.70 -25.10
N ALA A 70 5.21 -8.98 -24.23
CA ALA A 70 6.51 -9.48 -24.68
C ALA A 70 6.37 -10.79 -25.48
N THR A 71 5.57 -11.73 -24.96
CA THR A 71 5.30 -13.01 -25.64
C THR A 71 4.58 -12.81 -26.99
N LEU A 72 3.65 -11.86 -27.07
CA LEU A 72 2.97 -11.53 -28.32
C LEU A 72 3.94 -10.93 -29.34
N LEU A 73 4.82 -10.03 -28.92
CA LEU A 73 5.83 -9.42 -29.79
C LEU A 73 6.82 -10.46 -30.32
N ASP A 74 7.24 -11.43 -29.51
CA ASP A 74 8.09 -12.55 -29.97
C ASP A 74 7.40 -13.40 -31.04
N ARG A 75 6.10 -13.69 -30.85
CA ARG A 75 5.30 -14.41 -31.85
C ARG A 75 5.13 -13.60 -33.13
N MET A 76 4.88 -12.29 -33.01
CA MET A 76 4.79 -11.39 -34.16
C MET A 76 6.12 -11.33 -34.92
N GLU A 77 7.25 -11.19 -34.23
CA GLU A 77 8.59 -11.19 -34.83
C GLU A 77 8.85 -12.46 -35.63
N SER A 78 8.54 -13.62 -35.06
CA SER A 78 8.68 -14.91 -35.74
C SER A 78 7.77 -15.03 -36.97
N SER A 79 6.50 -14.62 -36.84
CA SER A 79 5.53 -14.66 -37.95
C SER A 79 5.93 -13.72 -39.10
N VAL A 80 6.38 -12.51 -38.78
CA VAL A 80 6.89 -11.54 -39.76
C VAL A 80 8.12 -12.11 -40.45
N GLY A 81 9.09 -12.65 -39.70
CA GLY A 81 10.28 -13.28 -40.26
C GLY A 81 9.97 -14.43 -41.23
N ASN A 82 9.05 -15.32 -40.86
CA ASN A 82 8.61 -16.42 -41.72
C ASN A 82 7.92 -15.91 -43.00
N THR A 83 7.10 -14.87 -42.88
CA THR A 83 6.41 -14.25 -44.03
C THR A 83 7.40 -13.59 -44.97
N THR A 84 8.36 -12.82 -44.45
CA THR A 84 9.44 -12.21 -45.22
C THR A 84 10.24 -13.26 -45.98
N ALA A 85 10.60 -14.37 -45.33
CA ALA A 85 11.30 -15.48 -45.97
C ALA A 85 10.48 -16.11 -47.11
N GLY A 86 9.19 -16.35 -46.90
CA GLY A 86 8.28 -16.89 -47.93
C GLY A 86 8.11 -15.96 -49.14
N ILE A 87 7.96 -14.65 -48.89
CA ILE A 87 7.89 -13.63 -49.95
C ILE A 87 9.20 -13.58 -50.74
N SER A 88 10.35 -13.59 -50.04
CA SER A 88 11.66 -13.58 -50.69
C SER A 88 11.87 -14.83 -51.57
N ALA A 89 11.50 -16.01 -51.08
CA ALA A 89 11.57 -17.26 -51.84
C ALA A 89 10.66 -17.23 -53.09
N THR A 90 9.44 -16.68 -52.95
CA THR A 90 8.50 -16.51 -54.06
C THR A 90 9.06 -15.55 -55.11
N ARG A 91 9.60 -14.40 -54.66
CA ARG A 91 10.23 -13.41 -55.53
C ARG A 91 11.39 -14.02 -56.32
N GLN A 92 12.27 -14.77 -55.66
CA GLN A 92 13.38 -15.47 -56.31
C GLN A 92 12.89 -16.49 -57.36
N SER A 93 11.80 -17.18 -57.08
CA SER A 93 11.20 -18.14 -58.02
C SER A 93 10.63 -17.45 -59.26
N LEU A 94 9.95 -16.31 -59.10
CA LEU A 94 9.45 -15.50 -60.22
C LEU A 94 10.60 -14.94 -61.07
N MET A 95 11.67 -14.46 -60.45
CA MET A 95 12.86 -13.98 -61.18
C MET A 95 13.49 -15.09 -62.03
N LYS A 96 13.58 -16.32 -61.50
CA LYS A 96 14.06 -17.49 -62.27
C LYS A 96 13.12 -17.83 -63.41
N LEU A 97 11.81 -17.78 -63.18
CA LEU A 97 10.81 -18.09 -64.21
C LEU A 97 10.86 -17.09 -65.38
N GLN A 98 11.00 -15.79 -65.06
CA GLN A 98 11.18 -14.72 -66.04
C GLN A 98 12.45 -14.95 -66.87
N ALA A 99 13.57 -15.32 -66.24
CA ALA A 99 14.83 -15.60 -66.93
C ALA A 99 14.76 -16.83 -67.86
N LEU A 100 14.00 -17.87 -67.47
CA LEU A 100 13.90 -19.12 -68.23
C LEU A 100 12.87 -19.09 -69.35
N SER A 101 11.72 -18.44 -69.11
CA SER A 101 10.52 -18.59 -69.94
C SER A 101 10.16 -17.32 -70.73
N GLY A 102 10.87 -16.21 -70.51
CA GLY A 102 10.62 -14.93 -71.17
C GLY A 102 9.35 -14.20 -70.73
N TYR A 103 8.66 -14.67 -69.68
CA TYR A 103 7.49 -13.98 -69.12
C TYR A 103 7.88 -12.65 -68.47
N ASN A 104 7.09 -11.60 -68.71
CA ASN A 104 7.26 -10.31 -68.03
C ASN A 104 6.60 -10.34 -66.64
N LEU A 105 7.41 -10.65 -65.61
CA LEU A 105 6.99 -10.70 -64.20
C LEU A 105 7.66 -9.61 -63.35
N ALA A 106 8.13 -8.55 -64.01
CA ALA A 106 8.90 -7.50 -63.35
C ALA A 106 8.05 -6.75 -62.31
N ASN A 107 6.76 -6.53 -62.60
CA ASN A 107 5.85 -5.81 -61.73
C ASN A 107 5.58 -6.58 -60.43
N GLU A 108 5.29 -7.89 -60.53
CA GLU A 108 5.07 -8.79 -59.40
C GLU A 108 6.34 -8.89 -58.54
N THR A 109 7.51 -8.97 -59.18
CA THR A 109 8.81 -9.02 -58.48
C THR A 109 9.05 -7.74 -57.68
N ILE A 110 8.74 -6.57 -58.23
CA ILE A 110 8.83 -5.27 -57.55
C ILE A 110 7.84 -5.21 -56.38
N GLN A 111 6.59 -5.63 -56.57
CA GLN A 111 5.60 -5.63 -55.49
C GLN A 111 6.00 -6.54 -54.33
N LEU A 112 6.54 -7.73 -54.62
CA LEU A 112 7.07 -8.62 -53.59
C LEU A 112 8.27 -8.01 -52.86
N LYS A 113 9.16 -7.29 -53.57
CA LYS A 113 10.28 -6.59 -52.93
C LYS A 113 9.80 -5.47 -52.00
N ASN A 114 8.84 -4.66 -52.45
CA ASN A 114 8.25 -3.61 -51.60
C ASN A 114 7.55 -4.20 -50.36
N SER A 115 6.93 -5.37 -50.50
CA SER A 115 6.32 -6.08 -49.37
C SER A 115 7.37 -6.62 -48.39
N GLU A 116 8.48 -7.17 -48.91
CA GLU A 116 9.64 -7.61 -48.12
C GLU A 116 10.23 -6.45 -47.30
N ASP A 117 10.43 -5.29 -47.94
CA ASP A 117 10.96 -4.10 -47.29
C ASP A 117 10.00 -3.55 -46.23
N SER A 118 8.69 -3.58 -46.49
CA SER A 118 7.67 -3.17 -45.51
C SER A 118 7.65 -4.09 -44.28
N LEU A 119 7.81 -5.40 -44.47
CA LEU A 119 7.88 -6.35 -43.37
C LEU A 119 9.18 -6.20 -42.56
N ASN A 120 10.29 -5.86 -43.21
CA ASN A 120 11.55 -5.57 -42.52
C ASN A 120 11.43 -4.31 -41.64
N SER A 121 10.76 -3.26 -42.12
CA SER A 121 10.45 -2.07 -41.31
C SER A 121 9.58 -2.42 -40.10
N LEU A 122 8.54 -3.24 -40.30
CA LEU A 122 7.68 -3.71 -39.20
C LEU A 122 8.48 -4.53 -38.16
N LYS A 123 9.47 -5.32 -38.60
CA LYS A 123 10.35 -6.04 -37.67
C LYS A 123 11.14 -5.09 -36.76
N VAL A 124 11.68 -4.00 -37.31
CA VAL A 124 12.38 -2.97 -36.53
C VAL A 124 11.43 -2.30 -35.52
N GLU A 125 10.18 -2.03 -35.91
CA GLU A 125 9.18 -1.49 -34.99
C GLU A 125 8.86 -2.45 -33.84
N ILE A 126 8.78 -3.76 -34.12
CA ILE A 126 8.59 -4.79 -33.08
C ILE A 126 9.78 -4.83 -32.11
N GLU A 127 11.02 -4.77 -32.62
CA GLU A 127 12.23 -4.72 -31.80
C GLU A 127 12.27 -3.47 -30.90
N ASN A 128 11.89 -2.31 -31.45
CA ASN A 128 11.77 -1.07 -30.68
C ASN A 128 10.71 -1.18 -29.58
N ALA A 129 9.54 -1.75 -29.89
CA ALA A 129 8.47 -1.96 -28.91
C ALA A 129 8.91 -2.92 -27.77
N LYS A 130 9.67 -3.98 -28.09
CA LYS A 130 10.26 -4.88 -27.10
C LYS A 130 11.21 -4.14 -26.16
N SER A 131 12.07 -3.29 -26.71
CA SER A 131 13.00 -2.45 -25.93
C SER A 131 12.25 -1.48 -25.00
N SER A 132 11.19 -0.81 -25.49
CA SER A 132 10.36 0.09 -24.68
C SER A 132 9.68 -0.61 -23.51
N ILE A 133 9.19 -1.84 -23.70
CA ILE A 133 8.59 -2.65 -22.63
C ILE A 133 9.61 -3.01 -21.56
N GLN A 134 10.83 -3.41 -21.96
CA GLN A 134 11.91 -3.73 -21.01
C GLN A 134 12.30 -2.52 -20.14
N ASN A 135 12.41 -1.34 -20.75
CA ASN A 135 12.73 -0.11 -20.03
C ASN A 135 11.61 0.29 -19.07
N THR A 136 10.35 0.18 -19.49
CA THR A 136 9.19 0.51 -18.64
C THR A 136 9.08 -0.40 -17.40
N GLY A 137 9.52 -1.66 -17.52
CA GLY A 137 9.55 -2.60 -16.39
C GLY A 137 10.59 -2.27 -15.30
N GLN A 138 11.63 -1.48 -15.61
CA GLN A 138 12.66 -1.09 -14.63
C GLN A 138 12.23 0.10 -13.75
N ASP A 139 11.42 1.01 -14.29
CA ASP A 139 10.99 2.22 -13.59
C ASP A 139 9.71 2.03 -12.75
N ALA A 140 9.08 0.86 -12.83
CA ALA A 140 7.89 0.56 -12.03
C ALA A 140 8.25 0.50 -10.53
N PRO A 141 7.57 1.27 -9.66
CA PRO A 141 7.82 1.22 -8.23
C PRO A 141 7.58 -0.20 -7.69
N LYS A 142 8.61 -0.80 -7.12
CA LYS A 142 8.51 -2.09 -6.43
C LYS A 142 7.75 -1.89 -5.13
N ILE A 143 6.49 -2.32 -5.12
CA ILE A 143 5.70 -2.42 -3.90
C ILE A 143 6.07 -3.71 -3.21
N ASP A 144 6.50 -3.60 -1.96
CA ASP A 144 6.83 -4.75 -1.13
C ASP A 144 5.57 -5.64 -0.96
N PRO A 145 5.61 -6.91 -1.38
CA PRO A 145 4.46 -7.81 -1.25
C PRO A 145 4.01 -8.01 0.21
N ASP A 146 4.87 -7.70 1.19
CA ASP A 146 4.56 -7.83 2.61
C ASP A 146 4.10 -6.52 3.26
N LEU A 147 3.88 -5.45 2.49
CA LEU A 147 3.49 -4.14 3.03
C LEU A 147 2.20 -4.23 3.88
N SER A 148 1.20 -4.99 3.42
CA SER A 148 -0.05 -5.21 4.16
C SER A 148 0.19 -5.92 5.50
N ALA A 149 1.10 -6.90 5.53
CA ALA A 149 1.45 -7.63 6.75
C ALA A 149 2.18 -6.72 7.75
N VAL A 150 3.06 -5.84 7.27
CA VAL A 150 3.74 -4.83 8.09
C VAL A 150 2.73 -3.83 8.67
N VAL A 151 1.79 -3.34 7.85
CA VAL A 151 0.73 -2.41 8.29
C VAL A 151 -0.18 -3.06 9.33
N LEU A 152 -0.57 -4.33 9.14
CA LEU A 152 -1.37 -5.09 10.12
C LEU A 152 -0.62 -5.27 11.45
N LYS A 153 0.67 -5.60 11.40
CA LYS A 153 1.50 -5.74 12.61
C LYS A 153 1.61 -4.41 13.36
N ALA A 154 1.80 -3.30 12.64
CA ALA A 154 1.81 -1.96 13.21
C ALA A 154 0.45 -1.59 13.84
N SER A 155 -0.66 -1.89 13.14
CA SER A 155 -2.03 -1.68 13.63
C SER A 155 -2.29 -2.40 14.95
N ASN A 156 -1.89 -3.68 15.03
CA ASN A 156 -2.06 -4.48 16.24
C ASN A 156 -1.23 -3.91 17.41
N SER A 157 0.03 -3.55 17.17
CA SER A 157 0.89 -2.93 18.19
C SER A 157 0.32 -1.61 18.72
N PHE A 158 -0.22 -0.79 17.81
CA PHE A 158 -0.87 0.47 18.15
C PHE A 158 -2.14 0.26 18.98
N GLY A 159 -2.99 -0.69 18.59
CA GLY A 159 -4.21 -1.06 19.32
C GLY A 159 -3.92 -1.55 20.75
N VAL A 160 -2.89 -2.39 20.93
CA VAL A 160 -2.43 -2.82 22.25
C VAL A 160 -1.97 -1.62 23.09
N SER A 161 -1.27 -0.66 22.48
CA SER A 161 -0.79 0.54 23.16
C SER A 161 -1.95 1.42 23.64
N ILE A 162 -2.98 1.64 22.82
CA ILE A 162 -4.18 2.38 23.23
C ILE A 162 -4.93 1.65 24.34
N SER A 163 -5.11 0.34 24.23
CA SER A 163 -5.80 -0.47 25.25
C SER A 163 -5.08 -0.40 26.60
N SER A 164 -3.75 -0.48 26.59
CA SER A 164 -2.91 -0.30 27.78
C SER A 164 -3.08 1.09 28.39
N LEU A 165 -3.07 2.14 27.56
CA LEU A 165 -3.27 3.51 28.03
C LEU A 165 -4.65 3.69 28.67
N ASN A 166 -5.70 3.17 28.04
CA ASN A 166 -7.06 3.22 28.58
C ASN A 166 -7.18 2.49 29.93
N THR A 167 -6.53 1.33 30.05
CA THR A 167 -6.48 0.56 31.31
C THR A 167 -5.75 1.35 32.41
N LEU A 168 -4.64 2.01 32.07
CA LEU A 168 -3.88 2.85 33.00
C LEU A 168 -4.74 4.01 33.52
N PHE A 169 -5.40 4.74 32.63
CA PHE A 169 -6.26 5.87 33.01
C PHE A 169 -7.49 5.42 33.82
N THR A 170 -8.06 4.27 33.49
CA THR A 170 -9.13 3.65 34.28
C THR A 170 -8.63 3.30 35.69
N GLY A 171 -7.48 2.63 35.79
CA GLY A 171 -6.86 2.26 37.06
C GLY A 171 -6.52 3.49 37.92
N MET A 172 -5.97 4.55 37.32
CA MET A 172 -5.76 5.82 38.00
C MET A 172 -7.05 6.44 38.53
N THR A 173 -8.11 6.43 37.71
CA THR A 173 -9.41 6.99 38.12
C THR A 173 -9.98 6.23 39.32
N VAL A 174 -9.94 4.90 39.29
CA VAL A 174 -10.39 4.06 40.41
C VAL A 174 -9.55 4.32 41.66
N ALA A 175 -8.21 4.39 41.53
CA ALA A 175 -7.33 4.67 42.66
C ALA A 175 -7.60 6.06 43.28
N LEU A 176 -7.84 7.08 42.47
CA LEU A 176 -8.20 8.42 42.93
C LEU A 176 -9.54 8.45 43.66
N ILE A 177 -10.55 7.71 43.17
CA ILE A 177 -11.84 7.59 43.84
C ILE A 177 -11.69 6.89 45.20
N ILE A 178 -10.92 5.80 45.28
CA ILE A 178 -10.67 5.09 46.53
C ILE A 178 -9.94 6.00 47.53
N LEU A 179 -8.89 6.70 47.11
CA LEU A 179 -8.17 7.67 47.94
C LEU A 179 -9.10 8.77 48.46
N PHE A 180 -9.97 9.29 47.61
CA PHE A 180 -10.97 10.29 47.99
C PHE A 180 -11.95 9.75 49.04
N LEU A 181 -12.47 8.52 48.87
CA LEU A 181 -13.34 7.87 49.86
C LEU A 181 -12.63 7.64 51.20
N CYS A 182 -11.38 7.18 51.17
CA CYS A 182 -10.56 7.03 52.38
C CYS A 182 -10.35 8.37 53.10
N MET A 183 -10.13 9.46 52.35
CA MET A 183 -9.99 10.79 52.94
C MET A 183 -11.28 11.31 53.56
N ILE A 184 -12.45 11.04 52.96
CA ILE A 184 -13.75 11.35 53.56
C ILE A 184 -13.93 10.58 54.87
N LEU A 185 -13.64 9.29 54.88
CA LEU A 185 -13.75 8.44 56.08
C LEU A 185 -12.84 8.92 57.22
N LEU A 186 -11.57 9.22 56.92
CA LEU A 186 -10.61 9.75 57.90
C LEU A 186 -11.02 11.14 58.42
N SER A 187 -11.61 11.98 57.57
CA SER A 187 -12.15 13.27 57.97
C SER A 187 -13.37 13.13 58.89
N ALA A 188 -14.25 12.16 58.61
CA ALA A 188 -15.43 11.87 59.44
C ALA A 188 -15.04 11.30 60.82
N GLU A 189 -14.02 10.44 60.88
CA GLU A 189 -13.51 9.88 62.14
C GLU A 189 -12.90 10.96 63.03
N GLY A 190 -12.12 11.89 62.46
CA GLY A 190 -11.56 13.03 63.18
C GLY A 190 -12.57 14.08 63.64
N LEU A 191 -13.82 14.02 63.16
CA LEU A 191 -14.95 14.85 63.60
C LEU A 191 -15.77 14.20 64.72
N LEU A 192 -15.69 12.87 64.86
CA LEU A 192 -16.39 12.08 65.89
C LEU A 192 -15.54 11.85 67.16
N SER A 193 -14.23 12.13 67.10
CA SER A 193 -13.26 12.07 68.22
C SER A 193 -12.97 13.44 68.82
#